data_AF-A0A0G4J472-F1
#
_entry.id   AF-A0A0G4J472-F1
#
_cell.length_a   1.000
_cell.length_b   1.000
_cell.length_c   1.000
_cell.angle_alpha   90.00
_cell.angle_beta   90.00
_cell.angle_gamma   90.00
#
_symmetry.space_group_name_H-M   'P 1'
#
loop_
_entity.id
_entity.type
_entity.pdbx_description
1 polymer ?
#
loop_
_entity_poly.entity_id
_entity_poly.type
_entity_poly.pdbx_seq_one_letter_code
_entity_poly.pdbx_strand_id
1 'polypeptide(L)'
;MKVEAAASPAADLDAVLERMQVELPAPARSARSFFIEAHAGDMQRWEDLDGEDRMTYLAMEAADRERFQKEVNLLTDRLRSSRTAYDLFCESERDRVVRDTPGASPETIANILSQRWFSSGHATQFKFECLAEQEGARREQQTAVLRSRLLDMC
;
A
#
# COMPACT_ATOMS: atom_id res chain seq x y z
N MET A 1 33.01 -12.10 0.38
CA MET A 1 31.89 -11.21 0.72
C MET A 1 30.87 -11.36 -0.40
N LYS A 2 29.84 -12.20 -0.23
CA LYS A 2 28.80 -12.39 -1.25
C LYS A 2 27.82 -11.24 -1.10
N VAL A 3 27.77 -10.36 -2.10
CA VAL A 3 26.73 -9.35 -2.20
C VAL A 3 25.46 -10.12 -2.55
N GLU A 4 24.57 -10.33 -1.58
CA GLU A 4 23.22 -10.78 -1.89
C GLU A 4 22.62 -9.75 -2.86
N ALA A 5 22.22 -10.21 -4.04
CA ALA A 5 21.60 -9.35 -5.03
C ALA A 5 20.35 -8.75 -4.38
N ALA A 6 20.37 -7.43 -4.15
CA ALA A 6 19.20 -6.72 -3.67
C ALA A 6 18.04 -7.04 -4.63
N ALA A 7 16.96 -7.62 -4.09
CA ALA A 7 15.80 -7.98 -4.88
C ALA A 7 15.30 -6.75 -5.66
N SER A 8 14.87 -6.95 -6.91
CA SER A 8 14.30 -5.88 -7.71
C SER A 8 13.13 -5.23 -6.95
N PRO A 9 12.98 -3.88 -6.97
CA PRO A 9 11.87 -3.19 -6.30
C PRO A 9 10.48 -3.73 -6.68
N ALA A 10 10.35 -4.27 -7.90
CA ALA A 10 9.12 -4.92 -8.36
C ALA A 10 8.88 -6.29 -7.71
N ALA A 11 9.92 -7.13 -7.62
CA ALA A 11 9.83 -8.44 -6.95
C ALA A 11 9.56 -8.29 -5.44
N ASP A 12 10.07 -7.20 -4.87
CA ASP A 12 9.82 -6.83 -3.49
C ASP A 12 8.37 -6.38 -3.25
N LEU A 13 7.80 -5.59 -4.17
CA LEU A 13 6.40 -5.16 -4.09
C LEU A 13 5.41 -6.34 -4.14
N ASP A 14 5.61 -7.31 -5.04
CA ASP A 14 4.72 -8.46 -5.17
C ASP A 14 4.69 -9.29 -3.87
N ALA A 15 5.86 -9.53 -3.25
CA ALA A 15 5.96 -10.22 -1.96
C ALA A 15 5.25 -9.46 -0.82
N VAL A 16 5.32 -8.13 -0.83
CA VAL A 16 4.62 -7.29 0.15
C VAL A 16 3.10 -7.39 -0.03
N LEU A 17 2.61 -7.30 -1.26
CA LEU A 17 1.18 -7.42 -1.56
C LEU A 17 0.62 -8.79 -1.17
N GLU A 18 1.37 -9.86 -1.44
CA GLU A 18 1.01 -11.23 -1.04
C GLU A 18 0.93 -11.35 0.49
N ARG A 19 1.94 -10.86 1.22
CA ARG A 19 1.95 -10.88 2.69
C ARG A 19 0.80 -10.08 3.29
N MET A 20 0.42 -8.97 2.67
CA MET A 20 -0.69 -8.13 3.11
C MET A 20 -2.07 -8.68 2.71
N GLN A 21 -2.13 -9.71 1.86
CA GLN A 21 -3.35 -10.28 1.30
C GLN A 21 -4.24 -9.21 0.66
N VAL A 22 -3.62 -8.28 -0.08
CA VAL A 22 -4.34 -7.17 -0.70
C VAL A 22 -4.65 -7.50 -2.15
N GLU A 23 -5.94 -7.44 -2.49
CA GLU A 23 -6.39 -7.48 -3.88
C GLU A 23 -6.14 -6.13 -4.56
N LEU A 24 -5.62 -6.17 -5.79
CA LEU A 24 -5.40 -4.97 -6.59
C LEU A 24 -6.74 -4.43 -7.13
N PRO A 25 -6.89 -3.10 -7.24
CA PRO A 25 -8.11 -2.52 -7.79
C PRO A 25 -8.30 -2.94 -9.25
N ALA A 26 -9.55 -3.26 -9.61
CA ALA A 26 -9.90 -3.55 -10.99
C ALA A 26 -9.71 -2.29 -11.85
N PRO A 27 -9.14 -2.40 -13.07
CA PRO A 27 -8.90 -1.25 -13.94
C PRO A 27 -10.16 -0.42 -14.19
N ALA A 28 -9.96 0.89 -14.38
CA ALA A 28 -11.05 1.78 -14.74
C ALA A 28 -11.68 1.34 -16.07
N ARG A 29 -13.00 1.26 -16.08
CA ARG A 29 -13.81 0.85 -17.22
C ARG A 29 -14.04 2.01 -18.16
N SER A 30 -13.95 1.73 -19.46
CA SER A 30 -14.31 2.70 -20.50
C SER A 30 -15.82 2.78 -20.70
N ALA A 31 -16.27 3.92 -21.23
CA ALA A 31 -17.66 4.19 -21.61
C ALA A 31 -18.18 3.11 -22.57
N ARG A 32 -17.33 2.70 -23.53
CA ARG A 32 -17.64 1.62 -24.45
C ARG A 32 -17.83 0.27 -23.74
N SER A 33 -17.05 -0.01 -22.68
CA SER A 33 -17.23 -1.25 -21.92
C SER A 33 -18.55 -1.26 -21.13
N PHE A 34 -18.99 -0.12 -20.61
CA PHE A 34 -20.30 0.01 -19.97
C PHE A 34 -21.43 -0.15 -20.99
N PHE A 35 -21.27 0.44 -22.17
CA PHE A 35 -22.22 0.28 -23.27
C PHE A 35 -22.37 -1.19 -23.70
N ILE A 36 -21.26 -1.89 -23.96
CA ILE A 36 -21.26 -3.29 -24.39
C ILE A 36 -21.96 -4.18 -23.36
N GLU A 37 -21.74 -3.95 -22.06
CA GLU A 37 -22.41 -4.73 -21.01
C GLU A 37 -23.92 -4.43 -20.96
N ALA A 38 -24.31 -3.16 -21.00
CA ALA A 38 -25.71 -2.76 -20.94
C ALA A 38 -26.51 -3.22 -22.17
N HIS A 39 -25.83 -3.40 -23.31
CA HIS A 39 -26.43 -3.73 -24.60
C HIS A 39 -25.96 -5.10 -25.11
N ALA A 40 -25.55 -6.01 -24.20
CA ALA A 40 -25.08 -7.34 -24.58
C ALA A 40 -26.20 -8.14 -25.26
N GLY A 41 -26.22 -8.12 -26.60
CA GLY A 41 -27.25 -8.76 -27.43
C GLY A 41 -28.02 -7.81 -28.36
N ASP A 42 -27.80 -6.50 -28.27
CA ASP A 42 -28.42 -5.51 -29.15
C ASP A 42 -27.56 -5.24 -30.41
N MET A 43 -28.19 -4.90 -31.54
CA MET A 43 -27.47 -4.52 -32.78
C MET A 43 -26.98 -3.06 -32.76
N GLN A 44 -27.41 -2.26 -31.79
CA GLN A 44 -26.99 -0.88 -31.68
C GLN A 44 -25.48 -0.78 -31.47
N ARG A 45 -24.80 0.03 -32.29
CA ARG A 45 -23.35 0.15 -32.27
C ARG A 45 -22.94 1.39 -31.49
N TRP A 46 -21.79 1.31 -30.83
CA TRP A 46 -21.23 2.45 -30.09
C TRP A 46 -21.01 3.67 -30.98
N GLU A 47 -20.69 3.44 -32.26
CA GLU A 47 -20.48 4.48 -33.26
C GLU A 47 -21.76 5.26 -33.59
N ASP A 48 -22.93 4.65 -33.38
CA ASP A 48 -24.25 5.23 -33.69
C ASP A 48 -24.83 6.00 -32.49
N LEU A 49 -24.16 5.94 -31.32
CA LEU A 49 -24.55 6.72 -30.14
C LEU A 49 -24.14 8.19 -30.30
N ASP A 50 -25.12 9.08 -30.18
CA ASP A 50 -24.93 10.52 -30.14
C ASP A 50 -25.48 11.14 -28.85
N GLY A 51 -25.31 12.46 -28.75
CA GLY A 51 -25.96 13.30 -27.75
C GLY A 51 -25.92 12.78 -26.31
N GLU A 52 -27.12 12.65 -25.74
CA GLU A 52 -27.39 12.38 -24.33
C GLU A 52 -27.05 10.94 -23.92
N ASP A 53 -27.27 9.98 -24.80
CA ASP A 53 -27.00 8.56 -24.52
C ASP A 53 -25.49 8.29 -24.41
N ARG A 54 -24.69 8.90 -25.30
CA ARG A 54 -23.22 8.81 -25.20
C ARG A 54 -22.68 9.51 -23.96
N MET A 55 -23.28 10.64 -23.58
CA MET A 55 -22.91 11.38 -22.37
C MET A 55 -23.11 10.55 -21.09
N THR A 56 -24.15 9.71 -21.05
CA THR A 56 -24.38 8.80 -19.91
C THR A 56 -23.19 7.87 -19.69
N TYR A 57 -22.70 7.19 -20.74
CA TYR A 57 -21.55 6.29 -20.59
C TYR A 57 -20.24 7.00 -20.30
N LEU A 58 -20.04 8.20 -20.85
CA LEU A 58 -18.88 9.03 -20.53
C LEU A 58 -18.90 9.48 -19.06
N ALA A 59 -20.07 9.78 -18.50
CA ALA A 59 -20.23 10.06 -17.09
C ALA A 59 -19.93 8.83 -16.22
N MET A 60 -20.37 7.63 -16.63
CA MET A 60 -20.03 6.38 -15.94
C MET A 60 -18.52 6.10 -15.98
N GLU A 61 -17.86 6.31 -17.12
CA GLU A 61 -16.40 6.21 -17.26
C GLU A 61 -15.68 7.19 -16.32
N ALA A 62 -16.14 8.44 -16.25
CA ALA A 62 -15.55 9.44 -15.35
C ALA A 62 -15.70 9.04 -13.87
N ALA A 63 -16.88 8.57 -13.47
CA ALA A 63 -17.14 8.09 -12.13
C ALA A 63 -16.28 6.86 -11.78
N ASP A 64 -16.10 5.94 -12.73
CA ASP A 64 -15.29 4.73 -12.49
C ASP A 64 -13.79 5.03 -12.44
N ARG A 65 -13.31 6.00 -13.22
CA ARG A 65 -11.94 6.53 -13.05
C ARG A 65 -11.73 7.15 -11.67
N GLU A 66 -12.71 7.89 -11.16
CA GLU A 66 -12.64 8.46 -9.82
C GLU A 66 -12.60 7.35 -8.75
N ARG A 67 -13.44 6.31 -8.91
CA ARG A 67 -13.42 5.10 -8.07
C ARG A 67 -12.04 4.44 -8.08
N PHE A 68 -11.49 4.16 -9.26
CA PHE A 68 -10.18 3.55 -9.40
C PHE A 68 -9.07 4.40 -8.75
N GLN A 69 -9.07 5.71 -9.00
CA GLN A 69 -8.09 6.62 -8.41
C GLN A 69 -8.16 6.65 -6.87
N LYS A 70 -9.38 6.59 -6.29
CA LYS A 70 -9.57 6.49 -4.83
C LYS A 70 -9.01 5.17 -4.29
N GLU A 71 -9.28 4.05 -4.93
CA GLU A 71 -8.77 2.74 -4.51
C GLU A 71 -7.23 2.68 -4.59
N VAL A 72 -6.64 3.18 -5.67
CA VAL A 72 -5.18 3.32 -5.83
C VAL A 72 -4.60 4.18 -4.70
N ASN A 73 -5.22 5.31 -4.38
CA ASN A 73 -4.76 6.18 -3.30
C ASN A 73 -4.79 5.47 -1.96
N LEU A 74 -5.93 4.85 -1.59
CA LEU A 74 -6.08 4.10 -0.35
C LEU A 74 -5.03 2.99 -0.21
N LEU A 75 -4.77 2.25 -1.29
CA LEU A 75 -3.75 1.20 -1.29
C LEU A 75 -2.36 1.79 -1.09
N THR A 76 -2.03 2.86 -1.79
CA THR A 76 -0.70 3.50 -1.69
C THR A 76 -0.47 4.16 -0.34
N ASP A 77 -1.52 4.71 0.28
CA ASP A 77 -1.43 5.31 1.62
C ASP A 77 -1.24 4.23 2.69
N ARG A 78 -1.95 3.10 2.56
CA ARG A 78 -1.74 1.93 3.43
C ARG A 78 -0.31 1.39 3.35
N LEU A 79 0.28 1.38 2.14
CA LEU A 79 1.67 0.97 1.94
C LEU A 79 2.67 2.03 2.41
N ARG A 80 2.33 3.32 2.32
CA ARG A 80 3.22 4.42 2.74
C ARG A 80 3.40 4.48 4.24
N SER A 81 2.44 4.01 5.05
CA SER A 81 2.48 4.18 6.51
C SER A 81 3.84 3.77 7.06
N SER A 82 4.66 4.77 7.44
CA SER A 82 6.05 4.58 7.83
C SER A 82 6.10 4.22 9.30
N ARG A 83 6.89 3.21 9.65
CA ARG A 83 7.15 2.89 11.05
C ARG A 83 8.17 3.87 11.57
N THR A 84 7.93 4.41 12.76
CA THR A 84 8.88 5.28 13.44
C THR A 84 10.07 4.47 13.96
N ALA A 85 11.15 5.14 14.32
CA ALA A 85 12.30 4.52 14.99
C ALA A 85 11.86 3.76 16.26
N TYR A 86 10.93 4.34 17.02
CA TYR A 86 10.37 3.72 18.22
C TYR A 86 9.54 2.46 17.90
N ASP A 87 8.76 2.45 16.81
CA ASP A 87 7.99 1.27 16.41
C ASP A 87 8.89 0.08 16.06
N LEU A 88 10.00 0.36 15.35
CA LEU A 88 11.01 -0.65 15.00
C LEU A 88 11.77 -1.14 16.24
N PHE A 89 12.11 -0.23 17.15
CA PHE A 89 12.70 -0.59 18.44
C PHE A 89 11.76 -1.51 19.23
N CYS A 90 10.50 -1.10 19.37
CA CYS A 90 9.49 -1.86 20.09
C CYS A 90 9.34 -3.27 19.53
N GLU A 91 9.25 -3.43 18.21
CA GLU A 91 9.19 -4.76 17.59
C GLU A 91 10.41 -5.62 17.92
N SER A 92 11.61 -5.04 17.85
CA SER A 92 12.85 -5.78 18.12
C SER A 92 12.98 -6.23 19.59
N GLU A 93 12.45 -5.44 20.53
CA GLU A 93 12.59 -5.70 21.97
C GLU A 93 11.35 -6.35 22.60
N ARG A 94 10.18 -6.35 21.92
CA ARG A 94 8.91 -6.82 22.49
C ARG A 94 8.99 -8.28 22.95
N ASP A 95 9.54 -9.17 22.14
CA ASP A 95 9.68 -10.59 22.48
C ASP A 95 10.56 -10.81 23.70
N ARG A 96 11.60 -9.98 23.84
CA ARG A 96 12.46 -10.00 25.02
C ARG A 96 11.71 -9.52 26.25
N VAL A 97 10.98 -8.41 26.16
CA VAL A 97 10.17 -7.90 27.27
C VAL A 97 9.12 -8.91 27.70
N VAL A 98 8.37 -9.49 26.76
CA VAL A 98 7.33 -10.51 27.04
C VAL A 98 7.92 -11.74 27.75
N ARG A 99 9.11 -12.18 27.34
CA ARG A 99 9.81 -13.29 27.98
C ARG A 99 10.33 -12.93 29.37
N ASP A 100 10.81 -11.71 29.55
CA ASP A 100 11.29 -11.21 30.85
C ASP A 100 10.13 -10.95 31.82
N THR A 101 8.92 -10.67 31.32
CA THR A 101 7.72 -10.38 32.12
C THR A 101 6.51 -11.23 31.69
N PRO A 102 6.56 -12.56 31.92
CA PRO A 102 5.48 -13.45 31.51
C PRO A 102 4.18 -13.09 32.25
N GLY A 103 3.09 -12.96 31.49
CA GLY A 103 1.76 -12.62 32.02
C GLY A 103 1.54 -11.12 32.28
N ALA A 104 2.50 -10.25 31.96
CA ALA A 104 2.30 -8.81 32.02
C ALA A 104 1.23 -8.34 31.03
N SER A 105 0.46 -7.31 31.41
CA SER A 105 -0.54 -6.73 30.52
C SER A 105 0.14 -6.01 29.34
N PRO A 106 -0.56 -5.82 28.20
CA PRO A 106 -0.04 -5.05 27.08
C PRO A 106 0.40 -3.63 27.47
N GLU A 107 -0.31 -3.00 28.41
CA GLU A 107 0.01 -1.67 28.95
C GLU A 107 1.33 -1.69 29.73
N THR A 108 1.53 -2.70 30.58
CA THR A 108 2.80 -2.89 31.31
C THR A 108 3.97 -3.10 30.34
N ILE A 109 3.79 -3.93 29.31
CA ILE A 109 4.81 -4.16 28.29
C ILE A 109 5.15 -2.86 27.54
N ALA A 110 4.14 -2.07 27.15
CA ALA A 110 4.34 -0.79 26.48
C ALA A 110 5.13 0.20 27.35
N ASN A 111 4.80 0.28 28.64
CA ASN A 111 5.52 1.14 29.59
C ASN A 111 6.99 0.71 29.75
N ILE A 112 7.26 -0.59 29.82
CA ILE A 112 8.64 -1.11 29.90
C ILE A 112 9.43 -0.77 28.62
N LEU A 113 8.82 -0.96 27.44
CA LEU A 113 9.45 -0.63 26.16
C LEU A 113 9.79 0.86 26.05
N SER A 114 8.85 1.73 26.45
CA SER A 114 9.06 3.17 26.49
C SER A 114 10.25 3.55 27.38
N GLN A 115 10.32 3.02 28.60
CA GLN A 115 11.45 3.26 29.51
C GLN A 115 12.78 2.74 28.95
N ARG A 116 12.78 1.55 28.32
CA ARG A 116 13.97 0.99 27.67
C ARG A 116 14.45 1.88 26.52
N TRP A 117 13.53 2.42 25.71
CA TRP A 117 13.88 3.34 24.62
C TRP A 117 14.58 4.60 25.12
N PHE A 118 14.01 5.27 26.14
CA PHE A 118 14.61 6.47 26.72
C PHE A 118 15.96 6.18 27.40
N SER A 119 16.16 4.97 27.92
CA SER A 119 17.41 4.55 28.56
C SER A 119 18.47 4.00 27.59
N SER A 120 18.11 3.78 26.31
CA SER A 120 18.98 3.10 25.33
C SER A 120 20.13 3.96 24.80
N GLY A 121 20.07 5.27 25.01
CA GLY A 121 21.08 6.24 24.59
C GLY A 121 21.07 6.56 23.09
N HIS A 122 21.80 7.62 22.73
CA HIS A 122 21.79 8.21 21.39
C HIS A 122 22.20 7.23 20.29
N ALA A 123 23.21 6.38 20.53
CA ALA A 123 23.70 5.44 19.51
C ALA A 123 22.61 4.44 19.09
N THR A 124 21.84 3.94 20.05
CA THR A 124 20.72 3.03 19.77
C THR A 124 19.60 3.76 19.04
N GLN A 125 19.23 4.94 19.52
CA GLN A 125 18.16 5.73 18.92
C GLN A 125 18.48 6.09 17.46
N PHE A 126 19.68 6.60 17.20
CA PHE A 126 20.18 6.92 15.87
C PHE A 126 20.16 5.70 14.92
N LYS A 127 20.55 4.51 15.42
CA LYS A 127 20.46 3.28 14.63
C LYS A 127 19.02 3.03 14.14
N PHE A 128 18.04 3.16 15.02
CA PHE A 128 16.64 2.92 14.65
C PHE A 128 16.05 4.05 13.80
N GLU A 129 16.53 5.29 13.94
CA GLU A 129 16.22 6.40 13.02
C GLU A 129 16.69 6.11 11.60
N CYS A 130 17.94 5.67 11.42
CA CYS A 130 18.44 5.26 10.11
C CYS A 130 17.64 4.09 9.52
N LEU A 131 17.25 3.11 10.35
CA LEU A 131 16.40 1.99 9.89
C LEU A 131 15.00 2.46 9.48
N ALA A 132 14.40 3.38 10.24
CA ALA A 132 13.09 3.94 9.90
C ALA A 132 13.12 4.74 8.59
N GLU A 133 14.20 5.49 8.36
CA GLU A 133 14.42 6.22 7.11
C GLU A 133 14.57 5.27 5.91
N GLN A 134 15.35 4.19 6.06
CA GLN A 134 15.52 3.17 5.02
C GLN A 134 14.20 2.45 4.69
N GLU A 135 13.44 2.07 5.70
CA GLU A 135 12.10 1.47 5.51
C GLU A 135 11.13 2.46 4.83
N GLY A 136 11.19 3.74 5.21
CA GLY A 136 10.41 4.81 4.58
C GLY A 136 10.73 4.94 3.09
N ALA A 137 12.02 5.03 2.73
CA ALA A 137 12.47 5.11 1.35
C ALA A 137 12.06 3.88 0.52
N ARG A 138 12.18 2.68 1.10
CA ARG A 138 11.75 1.44 0.46
C ARG A 138 10.25 1.44 0.15
N ARG A 139 9.41 1.85 1.11
CA ARG A 139 7.96 1.92 0.92
C ARG A 139 7.56 2.99 -0.08
N GLU A 140 8.24 4.13 -0.08
CA GLU A 140 8.03 5.15 -1.09
C GLU A 140 8.28 4.58 -2.50
N GLN A 141 9.41 3.88 -2.68
CA GLN A 141 9.72 3.22 -3.94
C GLN A 141 8.66 2.17 -4.34
N GLN A 142 8.23 1.33 -3.40
CA GLN A 142 7.16 0.35 -3.64
C GLN A 142 5.85 1.02 -4.07
N THR A 143 5.44 2.12 -3.41
CA THR A 143 4.22 2.84 -3.77
C THR A 143 4.33 3.53 -5.12
N ALA A 144 5.52 4.03 -5.50
CA ALA A 144 5.76 4.62 -6.81
C ALA A 144 5.66 3.56 -7.93
N VAL A 145 6.27 2.39 -7.74
CA VAL A 145 6.18 1.26 -8.67
C VAL A 145 4.73 0.80 -8.81
N LEU A 146 4.00 0.67 -7.71
CA LEU A 146 2.59 0.28 -7.72
C LEU A 146 1.72 1.28 -8.47
N ARG A 147 1.90 2.58 -8.22
CA ARG A 147 1.17 3.64 -8.92
C ARG A 147 1.43 3.60 -10.41
N SER A 148 2.69 3.49 -10.83
CA SER A 148 3.03 3.36 -12.26
C SER A 148 2.33 2.15 -12.86
N ARG A 149 2.50 0.97 -12.24
CA ARG A 149 1.89 -0.28 -12.73
C ARG A 149 0.38 -0.19 -12.88
N LEU A 150 -0.31 0.44 -11.94
CA LEU A 150 -1.78 0.56 -11.97
C LEU A 150 -2.25 1.63 -12.96
N LEU A 151 -1.54 2.74 -13.10
CA LEU A 151 -1.90 3.79 -14.05
C LEU A 151 -1.60 3.38 -15.50
N ASP A 152 -0.57 2.57 -15.74
CA ASP A 152 -0.27 2.00 -17.06
C ASP A 152 -1.34 0.99 -17.55
N MET A 153 -2.24 0.54 -16.66
CA MET A 153 -3.35 -0.36 -16.98
C MET A 153 -4.65 0.36 -17.40
N CYS A 154 -4.71 1.69 -17.30
CA CYS A 154 -5.86 2.52 -17.65
C CYS A 154 -5.68 3.23 -19.00
#